data_AF-A0A8C7V893-F1
#
_entry.id   AF-A0A8C7V893-F1
#
_cell.length_a   1.000
_cell.length_b   1.000
_cell.length_c   1.000
_cell.angle_alpha   90.00
_cell.angle_beta   90.00
_cell.angle_gamma   90.00
#
_symmetry.space_group_name_H-M   'P 1'
#
loop_
_entity.id
_entity.type
_entity.pdbx_description
1 polymer ?
#
loop_
_entity_poly.entity_id
_entity_poly.type
_entity_poly.pdbx_seq_one_letter_code
_entity_poly.pdbx_strand_id
1 'polypeptide(L)' 'MEWTLHQSDGFKCMTGSERAKTTKKIVLRLECVEPNCRAKRMVPIKRCKHFELGGDKKRKGQVIQF' A
#
# COMPACT_ATOMS: atom_id res chain seq x y z
N MET A 1 13.59 -12.27 8.06
CA MET A 1 12.16 -12.08 8.37
C MET A 1 11.50 -11.58 7.11
N GLU A 2 11.07 -12.51 6.28
CA GLU A 2 10.33 -12.21 5.06
C GLU A 2 8.88 -11.93 5.49
N TRP A 3 8.28 -10.86 4.97
CA TRP A 3 6.92 -10.45 5.32
C TRP A 3 6.11 -10.50 4.03
N THR A 4 5.03 -11.27 4.00
CA THR A 4 4.12 -11.28 2.85
C THR A 4 3.22 -10.05 2.94
N LEU A 5 3.15 -9.30 1.84
CA LEU A 5 2.47 -8.02 1.80
C LEU A 5 1.12 -8.16 1.12
N HIS A 6 0.04 -8.00 1.89
CA HIS A 6 -1.32 -7.99 1.36
C HIS A 6 -1.87 -6.55 1.43
N GLN A 7 -2.42 -6.07 0.32
CA GLN A 7 -3.06 -4.76 0.25
C GLN A 7 -4.49 -4.86 0.80
N SER A 8 -4.83 -4.01 1.76
CA SER A 8 -6.22 -3.81 2.17
C SER A 8 -6.64 -2.39 1.80
N ASP A 9 -7.40 -2.26 0.72
CA ASP A 9 -7.94 -0.97 0.27
C ASP A 9 -9.14 -0.56 1.13
N GLY A 10 -8.98 0.51 1.90
CA GLY A 10 -10.06 1.12 2.67
C GLY A 10 -10.84 2.12 1.81
N PHE A 11 -11.90 1.69 1.12
CA PHE A 11 -12.89 2.62 0.56
C PHE A 11 -13.80 3.08 1.70
N LYS A 12 -13.67 4.33 2.15
CA LYS A 12 -14.62 4.92 3.09
C LYS A 12 -15.15 6.25 2.55
N CYS A 13 -16.30 6.17 1.91
CA CYS A 13 -17.26 7.26 1.83
C CYS A 13 -18.67 6.69 1.95
N MET A 14 -19.30 6.86 3.11
CA MET A 14 -20.73 6.66 3.30
C MET A 14 -21.16 7.57 4.45
N THR A 15 -21.63 8.78 4.09
CA THR A 15 -22.84 9.50 4.57
C THR A 15 -22.75 11.02 4.33
N GLY A 16 -23.75 11.55 3.62
CA GLY A 16 -24.39 12.85 3.88
C GLY A 16 -23.75 14.17 3.45
N SER A 17 -22.48 14.46 3.78
CA SER A 17 -21.90 15.81 3.57
C SER A 17 -20.36 15.83 3.72
N GLU A 18 -19.69 14.80 3.21
CA GLU A 18 -18.23 14.70 3.33
C GLU A 18 -17.56 15.12 2.01
N ARG A 19 -16.63 16.08 2.06
CA ARG A 19 -15.79 16.48 0.92
C ARG A 19 -15.22 15.24 0.22
N ALA A 20 -15.45 15.13 -1.09
CA ALA A 20 -14.94 14.03 -1.89
C ALA A 20 -13.41 13.96 -1.78
N LYS A 21 -12.91 12.91 -1.13
CA LYS A 21 -11.47 12.64 -1.02
C LYS A 21 -11.00 12.11 -2.37
N THR A 22 -10.10 12.83 -3.03
CA THR A 22 -9.53 12.43 -4.33
C THR A 22 -8.58 11.23 -4.24
N THR A 23 -8.14 10.85 -3.04
CA THR A 23 -7.21 9.74 -2.81
C THR A 23 -7.64 8.91 -1.61
N LYS A 24 -7.51 7.58 -1.71
CA LYS A 24 -7.87 6.64 -0.63
C LYS A 24 -6.76 6.60 0.42
N LYS A 25 -7.12 6.18 1.65
CA LYS A 25 -6.10 5.84 2.66
C LYS A 25 -5.64 4.42 2.38
N ILE A 26 -4.35 4.26 2.08
CA ILE A 26 -3.75 2.96 1.81
C ILE A 26 -3.23 2.40 3.14
N VAL A 27 -3.63 1.17 3.46
CA VAL A 27 -3.12 0.42 4.62
C VAL A 27 -2.51 -0.89 4.11
N LEU A 28 -1.26 -1.12 4.48
CA LEU A 28 -0.57 -2.36 4.19
C LEU A 28 -0.81 -3.36 5.31
N ARG A 29 -1.16 -4.59 4.94
CA ARG A 29 -1.22 -5.72 5.86
C ARG A 29 0.05 -6.54 5.69
N LEU A 30 0.89 -6.51 6.71
CA LEU A 30 2.08 -7.32 6.81
C LEU A 30 1.73 -8.59 7.58
N GLU A 31 1.95 -9.75 6.97
CA GLU A 31 1.81 -11.05 7.63
C GLU A 31 3.19 -11.71 7.75
N CYS A 32 3.44 -12.36 8.89
CA CYS A 32 4.67 -13.11 9.08
C CYS A 32 4.68 -14.34 8.15
N VAL A 33 5.81 -14.61 7.49
CA VAL A 33 5.97 -15.77 6.59
C VAL A 33 6.10 -17.08 7.37
N GLU A 34 6.51 -17.02 8.64
CA GLU A 34 6.68 -18.21 9.46
C GLU A 34 5.35 -18.95 9.66
N PRO A 35 5.26 -20.25 9.34
CA PRO A 35 4.00 -21.01 9.38
C PRO A 35 3.39 -21.09 10.79
N ASN A 36 4.22 -21.00 11.82
CA ASN A 36 3.80 -21.02 13.22
C ASN A 36 3.47 -19.61 13.74
N CYS A 37 3.80 -18.56 12.99
CA CYS A 37 3.63 -17.17 13.40
C CYS A 37 2.45 -16.53 12.65
N ARG A 38 1.34 -16.32 13.36
CA ARG A 38 0.15 -15.65 12.80
C ARG A 38 0.15 -14.13 13.04
N ALA A 39 1.32 -13.53 13.25
CA ALA A 39 1.44 -12.11 13.52
C ALA A 39 1.04 -11.29 12.29
N LYS A 40 0.14 -10.33 12.48
CA LYS A 40 -0.35 -9.41 11.44
C LYS A 40 -0.16 -7.98 11.90
N ARG A 41 0.41 -7.14 11.06
CA ARG A 41 0.60 -5.71 11.35
C ARG A 41 -0.03 -4.87 10.24
N MET A 42 -0.87 -3.92 10.63
CA MET A 42 -1.44 -2.93 9.72
C MET A 42 -0.59 -1.66 9.76
N VAL A 43 0.00 -1.29 8.62
CA VAL A 43 0.83 -0.09 8.49
C VAL A 43 0.12 0.92 7.58
N PRO A 44 -0.30 2.08 8.11
CA PRO A 44 -0.89 3.13 7.28
C PRO A 44 0.20 3.84 6.48
N ILE A 45 -0.03 4.07 5.18
CA ILE A 45 0.82 4.89 4.32
C ILE A 45 0.16 6.27 4.15
N LYS A 46 0.99 7.29 3.90
CA LYS A 46 0.52 8.59 3.43
C LYS A 46 -0.33 8.43 2.16
N ARG A 47 -1.24 9.36 1.92
CA ARG A 47 -2.07 9.35 0.72
C ARG A 47 -1.18 9.66 -0.49
N CYS A 48 -1.24 8.79 -1.49
CA CYS A 48 -0.55 8.94 -2.76
C CYS A 48 -1.56 8.77 -3.89
N LYS A 49 -1.31 9.38 -5.06
CA LYS A 49 -2.14 9.20 -6.26
C LYS A 49 -1.90 7.86 -6.94
N HIS A 50 -0.63 7.45 -6.96
CA HIS A 50 -0.16 6.20 -7.54
C HIS A 50 0.51 5.37 -6.45
N PHE A 51 0.12 4.11 -6.34
CA PHE A 51 0.74 3.15 -5.44
C PHE A 51 0.80 1.81 -6.16
N GLU A 52 2.01 1.27 -6.31
CA GLU A 52 2.24 -0.03 -6.93
C GLU A 52 3.00 -0.91 -5.95
N LEU A 53 2.55 -2.16 -5.84
CA LEU A 53 3.20 -3.19 -5.05
C LEU A 53 4.07 -4.05 -5.96
N GLY A 54 5.35 -4.25 -5.60
CA GLY A 54 6.25 -5.10 -6.37
C GLY A 54 6.70 -4.53 -7.72
N GLY A 55 6.57 -3.21 -7.92
CA GLY A 55 7.06 -2.55 -9.14
C GLY A 55 8.57 -2.65 -9.33
N ASP A 56 9.02 -2.37 -10.55
CA ASP A 56 10.44 -2.39 -10.90
C ASP A 56 11.25 -1.43 -10.03
N LYS A 57 12.33 -1.97 -9.44
CA LYS A 57 13.33 -1.15 -8.75
C LYS A 57 14.01 -0.27 -9.79
N LYS A 58 13.62 1.01 -9.86
CA LYS A 58 14.28 1.98 -10.75
C LYS A 58 15.79 1.96 -10.50
N ARG A 59 16.58 1.62 -11.52
CA ARG A 59 18.05 1.71 -11.46
C ARG A 59 18.47 3.17 -11.40
N LYS A 60 19.41 3.51 -10.53
CA LYS A 60 20.05 4.84 -10.53
C LYS A 60 20.79 5.01 -11.87
N GLY A 61 20.50 6.08 -12.61
CA GLY A 61 21.22 6.47 -13.83
C GLY A 61 20.61 6.05 -15.17
N GLN A 62 19.39 5.48 -15.21
CA GLN A 62 18.71 5.29 -16.49
C GLN A 62 18.27 6.64 -17.07
N VAL A 63 18.90 7.00 -18.18
CA VAL A 63 18.50 8.12 -19.04
C VAL A 63 17.23 7.68 -19.76
N ILE A 64 16.21 8.53 -19.76
CA ILE A 64 14.97 8.28 -20.49
C ILE A 64 15.29 8.53 -21.97
N GLN A 65 15.14 7.50 -22.81
CA GLN A 65 15.33 7.64 -24.26
C GLN A 65 14.07 8.31 -24.85
N PHE A 66 14.28 9.40 -25.58
CA PHE A 66 13.24 10.18 -26.26
C PHE A 66 12.68 9.45 -27.48
#